data_AF-A0A9P5TPS2-F1
#
_entry.id   AF-A0A9P5TPS2-F1
#
_cell.length_a   1.000
_cell.length_b   1.000
_cell.length_c   1.000
_cell.angle_alpha   90.00
_cell.angle_beta   90.00
_cell.angle_gamma   90.00
#
_symmetry.space_group_name_H-M   'P 1'
#
loop_
_entity.id
_entity.type
_entity.pdbx_description
1 polymer ?
#
loop_
_entity_poly.entity_id
_entity_poly.type
_entity_poly.pdbx_seq_one_letter_code
_entity_poly.pdbx_strand_id
1 'polypeptide(L)'
;MPLTQKGMDLNPDFTAATSFHPSDASAGGELKLFEQVNIPLLHGWLVDPASPEAAVLRRIHTYDTAVNLIAESAPHLHDTEGEATSPTREWSQEELKKVQDATVVRRFLDSTQSQLTYHGLFHLASTLPPNTPCALFRNSHLSVLYKYSPSASSSSYPSAASSSSQLQPSASSSRGAPPTDNMDMEDAAIYSLVTDQVFLNEPSVVWERTEDIDGGWSTFVDSDFVKSSQTAEEASVLRKLRRMKIWDCRSNEEEHNARRQHEAYLQEQQRRSRRQDSCLPTTDKKKKGDCLIM
;
A
#
# COMPACT_ATOMS: atom_id res chain seq x y z
N MET A 1 -21.38 10.52 8.22
CA MET A 1 -20.11 9.84 7.85
C MET A 1 -19.11 9.91 9.01
N PRO A 2 -19.26 9.09 10.07
CA PRO A 2 -18.36 9.13 11.23
C PRO A 2 -17.03 8.36 11.03
N LEU A 3 -16.96 7.41 10.08
CA LEU A 3 -15.76 6.57 9.86
C LEU A 3 -14.62 7.33 9.17
N THR A 4 -14.90 8.29 8.30
CA THR A 4 -13.87 9.09 7.61
C THR A 4 -13.00 9.93 8.56
N GLN A 5 -13.43 10.13 9.81
CA GLN A 5 -12.67 10.84 10.84
C GLN A 5 -11.82 9.92 11.73
N LYS A 6 -12.12 8.61 11.75
CA LYS A 6 -11.47 7.62 12.63
C LYS A 6 -10.55 6.64 11.89
N GLY A 7 -10.37 6.85 10.58
CA GLY A 7 -9.63 5.96 9.70
C GLY A 7 -10.58 5.10 8.85
N MET A 8 -10.16 4.83 7.62
CA MET A 8 -10.86 3.95 6.69
C MET A 8 -10.05 2.66 6.57
N ASP A 9 -10.73 1.52 6.60
CA ASP A 9 -10.10 0.23 6.42
C ASP A 9 -10.00 -0.07 4.92
N LEU A 10 -8.78 0.00 4.38
CA LEU A 10 -8.50 -0.12 2.94
C LEU A 10 -7.45 -1.20 2.74
N ASN A 11 -7.82 -2.30 2.08
CA ASN A 11 -6.91 -3.38 1.76
C ASN A 11 -6.56 -3.36 0.25
N PRO A 12 -5.38 -2.83 -0.15
CA PRO A 12 -5.00 -2.68 -1.55
C PRO A 12 -4.65 -4.02 -2.23
N ASP A 13 -4.88 -4.10 -3.53
CA ASP A 13 -4.49 -5.24 -4.37
C ASP A 13 -3.15 -4.99 -5.07
N PHE A 14 -2.15 -5.81 -4.83
CA PHE A 14 -0.80 -5.65 -5.39
C PHE A 14 -0.72 -5.72 -6.92
N THR A 15 -1.81 -6.08 -7.62
CA THR A 15 -1.84 -6.24 -9.08
C THR A 15 -2.63 -5.15 -9.81
N ALA A 16 -3.42 -4.31 -9.12
CA ALA A 16 -4.28 -3.33 -9.75
C ALA A 16 -4.42 -2.04 -8.92
N ALA A 17 -4.01 -0.90 -9.50
CA ALA A 17 -3.93 0.40 -8.81
C ALA A 17 -5.25 0.95 -8.26
N THR A 18 -6.39 0.52 -8.81
CA THR A 18 -7.73 0.98 -8.43
C THR A 18 -8.48 -0.02 -7.55
N SER A 19 -7.87 -1.17 -7.26
CA SER A 19 -8.56 -2.28 -6.61
C SER A 19 -8.26 -2.31 -5.11
N PHE A 20 -9.33 -2.22 -4.33
CA PHE A 20 -9.31 -2.33 -2.88
C PHE A 20 -10.36 -3.36 -2.47
N HIS A 21 -10.01 -4.19 -1.50
CA HIS A 21 -10.89 -5.21 -0.96
C HIS A 21 -11.42 -4.75 0.41
N PRO A 22 -12.69 -5.03 0.73
CA PRO A 22 -13.21 -4.82 2.07
C PRO A 22 -12.67 -5.91 2.99
N SER A 23 -12.25 -5.53 4.19
CA SER A 23 -11.66 -6.43 5.19
C SER A 23 -12.69 -7.41 5.79
N ASP A 24 -13.98 -7.04 5.75
CA ASP A 24 -15.12 -7.87 6.12
C ASP A 24 -16.32 -7.58 5.20
N ALA A 25 -17.26 -8.51 5.09
CA ALA A 25 -18.50 -8.37 4.32
C ALA A 25 -19.35 -7.16 4.75
N SER A 26 -19.13 -6.65 5.97
CA SER A 26 -19.77 -5.45 6.52
C SER A 26 -19.00 -4.15 6.28
N ALA A 27 -17.73 -4.22 5.86
CA ALA A 27 -16.75 -3.11 5.76
C ALA A 27 -16.53 -2.59 4.33
N GLY A 28 -17.55 -2.69 3.46
CA GLY A 28 -17.50 -2.16 2.08
C GLY A 28 -18.09 -0.75 1.94
N GLY A 29 -18.53 -0.12 3.02
CA GLY A 29 -19.16 1.19 2.98
C GLY A 29 -18.17 2.31 2.62
N GLU A 30 -16.92 2.13 3.01
CA GLU A 30 -15.79 3.01 2.76
C GLU A 30 -15.51 3.19 1.27
N LEU A 31 -15.53 2.10 0.50
CA LEU A 31 -15.29 2.11 -0.94
C LEU A 31 -16.46 2.74 -1.70
N LYS A 32 -17.69 2.46 -1.25
CA LYS A 32 -18.92 3.07 -1.82
C LYS A 32 -18.93 4.59 -1.73
N LEU A 33 -18.23 5.17 -0.76
CA LEU A 33 -18.11 6.62 -0.67
C LEU A 33 -17.47 7.20 -1.94
N PHE A 34 -16.33 6.65 -2.34
CA PHE A 34 -15.57 7.10 -3.51
C PHE A 34 -16.35 6.93 -4.81
N GLU A 35 -17.08 5.81 -4.93
CA GLU A 35 -18.00 5.57 -6.05
C GLU A 35 -19.12 6.62 -6.12
N GLN A 36 -19.76 6.93 -4.99
CA GLN A 36 -20.88 7.88 -4.93
C GLN A 36 -20.47 9.32 -5.24
N VAL A 37 -19.25 9.71 -4.85
CA VAL A 37 -18.73 11.07 -5.12
C VAL A 37 -17.95 11.15 -6.44
N ASN A 38 -17.82 10.02 -7.17
CA ASN A 38 -17.09 9.92 -8.42
C ASN A 38 -15.64 10.43 -8.32
N ILE A 39 -14.96 10.11 -7.21
CA ILE A 39 -13.54 10.41 -7.00
C ILE A 39 -12.77 9.09 -7.12
N PRO A 40 -11.85 8.94 -8.08
CA PRO A 40 -11.04 7.73 -8.19
C PRO A 40 -10.18 7.52 -6.95
N LEU A 41 -10.25 6.32 -6.35
CA LEU A 41 -9.34 5.89 -5.31
C LEU A 41 -8.23 5.03 -5.92
N LEU A 42 -6.98 5.39 -5.65
CA LEU A 42 -5.78 4.82 -6.25
C LEU A 42 -4.76 4.43 -5.19
N HIS A 43 -3.90 3.47 -5.50
CA HIS A 43 -2.64 3.22 -4.78
C HIS A 43 -1.53 2.85 -5.77
N GLY A 44 -0.28 3.02 -5.34
CA GLY A 44 0.90 2.67 -6.13
C GLY A 44 1.67 1.47 -5.60
N TRP A 45 1.09 0.71 -4.67
CA TRP A 45 1.71 -0.49 -4.10
C TRP A 45 1.57 -1.70 -5.05
N LEU A 46 2.20 -1.63 -6.21
CA LEU A 46 2.06 -2.65 -7.26
C LEU A 46 3.30 -3.50 -7.38
N VAL A 47 3.13 -4.82 -7.50
CA VAL A 47 4.24 -5.69 -7.90
C VAL A 47 4.62 -5.41 -9.35
N ASP A 48 5.92 -5.38 -9.64
CA ASP A 48 6.41 -5.33 -11.02
C ASP A 48 6.17 -6.69 -11.69
N PRO A 49 5.42 -6.78 -12.80
CA PRO A 49 5.18 -8.04 -13.50
C PRO A 49 6.45 -8.76 -13.98
N ALA A 50 7.57 -8.05 -14.14
CA ALA A 50 8.86 -8.61 -14.51
C ALA A 50 9.67 -9.13 -13.30
N SER A 51 9.25 -8.84 -12.07
CA SER A 51 9.93 -9.26 -10.85
C SER A 51 9.66 -10.75 -10.51
N PRO A 52 10.60 -11.44 -9.84
CA PRO A 52 10.39 -12.82 -9.42
C PRO A 52 9.24 -12.99 -8.41
N GLU A 53 8.90 -11.95 -7.65
CA GLU A 53 7.81 -11.93 -6.67
C GLU A 53 6.42 -11.94 -7.34
N ALA A 54 6.32 -11.52 -8.60
CA ALA A 54 5.05 -11.32 -9.33
C ALA A 54 4.14 -12.56 -9.34
N ALA A 55 4.70 -13.75 -9.55
CA ALA A 55 3.91 -14.97 -9.60
C ALA A 55 3.23 -15.30 -8.27
N VAL A 56 3.91 -15.02 -7.15
CA VAL A 56 3.38 -15.26 -5.81
C VAL A 56 2.36 -14.18 -5.44
N LEU A 57 2.68 -12.91 -5.68
CA LEU A 57 1.79 -11.79 -5.37
C LEU A 57 0.52 -11.77 -6.23
N ARG A 58 0.57 -12.27 -7.47
CA ARG A 58 -0.62 -12.49 -8.30
C ARG A 58 -1.56 -13.58 -7.78
N ARG A 59 -1.11 -14.47 -6.89
CA ARG A 59 -1.96 -15.49 -6.27
C ARG A 59 -2.53 -15.00 -4.94
N ILE A 60 -1.76 -14.19 -4.23
CA ILE A 60 -2.12 -13.68 -2.90
C ILE A 60 -3.03 -12.46 -3.02
N HIS A 61 -2.81 -11.62 -4.03
CA HIS A 61 -3.55 -10.40 -4.36
C HIS A 61 -3.41 -9.26 -3.34
N THR A 62 -3.80 -9.47 -2.08
CA THR A 62 -4.05 -8.37 -1.14
C THR A 62 -3.07 -8.32 0.02
N TYR A 63 -3.02 -7.19 0.73
CA TYR A 63 -2.21 -7.05 1.93
C TYR A 63 -2.64 -8.02 3.04
N ASP A 64 -3.94 -8.14 3.33
CA ASP A 64 -4.41 -9.01 4.41
C ASP A 64 -4.07 -10.49 4.15
N THR A 65 -4.26 -10.97 2.93
CA THR A 65 -3.89 -12.34 2.54
C THR A 65 -2.38 -12.57 2.61
N ALA A 66 -1.57 -11.57 2.30
CA ALA A 66 -0.11 -11.62 2.46
C ALA A 66 0.30 -11.73 3.92
N VAL A 67 -0.25 -10.89 4.80
CA VAL A 67 0.04 -10.92 6.24
C VAL A 67 -0.42 -12.24 6.87
N ASN A 68 -1.62 -12.71 6.51
CA ASN A 68 -2.14 -13.99 6.98
C ASN A 68 -1.23 -15.16 6.57
N LEU A 69 -0.75 -15.18 5.32
CA LEU A 69 0.20 -16.21 4.87
C LEU A 69 1.50 -16.18 5.68
N ILE A 70 2.05 -14.98 5.93
CA ILE A 70 3.26 -14.83 6.74
C ILE A 70 3.00 -15.34 8.17
N ALA A 71 1.89 -14.98 8.78
CA ALA A 71 1.54 -15.40 10.13
C ALA A 71 1.37 -16.93 10.24
N GLU A 72 0.70 -17.55 9.28
CA GLU A 72 0.55 -19.02 9.21
C GLU A 72 1.90 -19.74 9.03
N SER A 73 2.84 -19.12 8.31
CA SER A 73 4.19 -19.67 8.09
C SER A 73 5.18 -19.36 9.22
N ALA A 74 4.94 -18.37 10.07
CA ALA A 74 5.85 -17.92 11.11
C ALA A 74 6.40 -19.03 12.05
N PRO A 75 5.59 -19.99 12.56
CA PRO A 75 6.12 -21.07 13.39
C PRO A 75 7.12 -21.96 12.64
N HIS A 76 7.07 -21.98 11.31
CA HIS A 76 7.96 -22.77 10.46
C HIS A 76 9.26 -22.03 10.10
N LEU A 77 9.29 -20.71 10.21
CA LEU A 77 10.46 -19.87 9.92
C LEU A 77 11.42 -19.73 11.10
N HIS A 78 10.94 -19.93 12.33
CA HIS A 78 11.74 -19.76 13.55
C HIS A 78 12.59 -21.01 13.89
N ASP A 79 12.16 -22.19 13.46
CA ASP A 79 12.88 -23.46 13.64
C ASP A 79 14.22 -23.52 12.86
N THR A 80 14.45 -22.60 11.93
CA THR A 80 15.71 -22.53 11.16
C THR A 80 16.82 -21.71 11.84
N GLU A 81 16.53 -20.90 12.86
CA GLU A 81 17.51 -19.98 13.45
C GLU A 81 17.84 -20.22 14.95
N GLY A 82 17.15 -21.15 15.63
CA GLY A 82 17.38 -21.42 17.06
C GLY A 82 17.35 -22.91 17.43
N GLU A 83 18.50 -23.40 17.89
CA GLU A 83 18.71 -24.67 18.62
C GLU A 83 18.36 -25.99 17.91
N ALA A 84 19.42 -26.73 17.55
CA ALA A 84 19.44 -28.05 16.94
C ALA A 84 18.93 -29.19 17.84
N THR A 85 17.74 -29.05 18.41
CA THR A 85 17.10 -30.09 19.25
C THR A 85 15.59 -30.09 19.07
N SER A 86 15.11 -30.43 17.87
CA SER A 86 13.74 -30.90 17.66
C SER A 86 13.69 -31.91 16.51
N PRO A 87 12.84 -32.94 16.61
CA PRO A 87 12.91 -34.14 15.78
C PRO A 87 12.65 -33.77 14.31
N THR A 88 13.32 -34.46 13.40
CA THR A 88 13.22 -34.34 11.94
C THR A 88 11.75 -34.36 11.51
N ARG A 89 11.11 -33.19 11.45
CA ARG A 89 9.73 -33.06 10.99
C ARG A 89 9.78 -33.24 9.48
N GLU A 90 9.08 -34.25 8.96
CA GLU A 90 8.93 -34.42 7.51
C GLU A 90 7.98 -33.33 7.01
N TRP A 91 8.51 -32.42 6.19
CA TRP A 91 7.72 -31.33 5.61
C TRP A 91 6.98 -31.85 4.39
N SER A 92 5.68 -31.62 4.33
CA SER A 92 4.94 -31.85 3.09
C SER A 92 5.39 -30.86 2.01
N GLN A 93 5.24 -31.24 0.73
CA GLN A 93 5.53 -30.33 -0.39
C GLN A 93 4.68 -29.05 -0.33
N GLU A 94 3.47 -29.14 0.23
CA GLU A 94 2.57 -28.00 0.39
C GLU A 94 3.06 -27.03 1.47
N GLU A 95 3.50 -27.54 2.63
CA GLU A 95 4.09 -26.71 3.69
C GLU A 95 5.37 -26.02 3.20
N LEU A 96 6.24 -26.76 2.50
CA LEU A 96 7.47 -26.20 1.94
C LEU A 96 7.17 -25.06 0.96
N LYS A 97 6.20 -25.24 0.08
CA LYS A 97 5.77 -24.20 -0.87
C LYS A 97 5.19 -22.98 -0.15
N LYS A 98 4.38 -23.18 0.90
CA LYS A 98 3.85 -22.08 1.72
C LYS A 98 4.95 -21.25 2.36
N VAL A 99 5.97 -21.91 2.93
CA VAL A 99 7.12 -21.22 3.55
C VAL A 99 7.92 -20.44 2.51
N GLN A 100 8.13 -21.01 1.32
CA GLN A 100 8.79 -20.32 0.20
C GLN A 100 8.00 -19.08 -0.23
N ASP A 101 6.69 -19.24 -0.47
CA ASP A 101 5.81 -18.12 -0.85
C ASP A 101 5.81 -17.03 0.24
N ALA A 102 5.71 -17.41 1.52
CA ALA A 102 5.75 -16.45 2.63
C ALA A 102 7.07 -15.69 2.73
N THR A 103 8.19 -16.35 2.44
CA THR A 103 9.52 -15.71 2.41
C THR A 103 9.59 -14.64 1.31
N VAL A 104 9.08 -14.96 0.12
CA VAL A 104 9.00 -14.02 -1.02
C VAL A 104 8.13 -12.81 -0.66
N VAL A 105 6.97 -13.06 -0.05
CA VAL A 105 6.02 -12.00 0.35
C VAL A 105 6.61 -11.12 1.44
N ARG A 106 7.22 -11.70 2.47
CA ARG A 106 7.88 -10.95 3.54
C ARG A 106 8.93 -10.01 2.95
N ARG A 107 9.80 -10.52 2.08
CA ARG A 107 10.82 -9.72 1.39
C ARG A 107 10.20 -8.57 0.58
N PHE A 108 9.09 -8.82 -0.12
CA PHE A 108 8.38 -7.77 -0.85
C PHE A 108 7.86 -6.69 0.10
N LEU A 109 7.17 -7.05 1.18
CA LEU A 109 6.65 -6.09 2.15
C LEU A 109 7.77 -5.29 2.83
N ASP A 110 8.88 -5.95 3.18
CA ASP A 110 10.05 -5.31 3.80
C ASP A 110 10.75 -4.33 2.86
N SER A 111 10.81 -4.64 1.56
CA SER A 111 11.43 -3.76 0.56
C SER A 111 10.50 -2.64 0.07
N THR A 112 9.20 -2.71 0.36
CA THR A 112 8.18 -1.76 -0.13
C THR A 112 7.36 -1.13 1.00
N GLN A 113 7.97 -0.92 2.16
CA GLN A 113 7.34 -0.37 3.37
C GLN A 113 6.68 1.01 3.17
N SER A 114 7.12 1.78 2.16
CA SER A 114 6.49 3.05 1.79
C SER A 114 5.11 2.90 1.12
N GLN A 115 4.68 1.66 0.85
CA GLN A 115 3.46 1.29 0.13
C GLN A 115 3.39 1.92 -1.28
N LEU A 116 4.54 2.11 -1.90
CA LEU A 116 4.69 2.63 -3.25
C LEU A 116 5.90 1.96 -3.89
N THR A 117 5.71 1.38 -5.07
CA THR A 117 6.81 0.79 -5.86
C THR A 117 7.14 1.67 -7.05
N TYR A 118 8.33 1.53 -7.64
CA TYR A 118 8.67 2.26 -8.86
C TYR A 118 7.75 1.88 -10.04
N HIS A 119 7.40 0.59 -10.15
CA HIS A 119 6.41 0.13 -11.12
C HIS A 119 5.06 0.82 -10.91
N GLY A 120 4.57 0.89 -9.67
CA GLY A 120 3.32 1.57 -9.35
C GLY A 120 3.38 3.08 -9.55
N LEU A 121 4.50 3.73 -9.22
CA LEU A 121 4.73 5.15 -9.45
C LEU A 121 4.65 5.49 -10.95
N PHE A 122 5.35 4.72 -11.79
CA PHE A 122 5.32 4.88 -13.24
C PHE A 122 3.94 4.59 -13.82
N HIS A 123 3.26 3.56 -13.30
CA HIS A 123 1.88 3.24 -13.67
C HIS A 123 0.93 4.41 -13.38
N LEU A 124 0.99 4.99 -12.18
CA LEU A 124 0.18 6.16 -11.81
C LEU A 124 0.48 7.36 -12.72
N ALA A 125 1.76 7.68 -12.93
CA ALA A 125 2.16 8.79 -13.80
C ALA A 125 1.62 8.63 -15.24
N SER A 126 1.58 7.39 -15.75
CA SER A 126 1.12 7.08 -17.10
C SER A 126 -0.41 7.06 -17.24
N THR A 127 -1.12 6.53 -16.23
CA THR A 127 -2.56 6.27 -16.30
C THR A 127 -3.43 7.39 -15.77
N LEU A 128 -2.89 8.27 -14.90
CA LEU A 128 -3.65 9.36 -14.33
C LEU A 128 -4.17 10.31 -15.41
N PRO A 129 -5.47 10.67 -15.36
CA PRO A 129 -5.99 11.73 -16.21
C PRO A 129 -5.35 13.07 -15.83
N PRO A 130 -4.91 13.88 -16.81
CA PRO A 130 -4.37 15.20 -16.52
C PRO A 130 -5.47 16.09 -15.93
N ASN A 131 -5.06 17.00 -15.05
CA ASN A 131 -5.90 18.02 -14.45
C ASN A 131 -7.14 17.52 -13.70
N THR A 132 -7.08 16.29 -13.18
CA THR A 132 -8.16 15.66 -12.42
C THR A 132 -7.65 15.22 -11.05
N PRO A 133 -8.25 15.68 -9.94
CA PRO A 133 -7.88 15.24 -8.61
C PRO A 133 -8.39 13.82 -8.36
N CYS A 134 -7.52 12.98 -7.80
CA CYS A 134 -7.82 11.62 -7.37
C CYS A 134 -7.44 11.43 -5.90
N ALA A 135 -8.02 10.45 -5.22
CA ALA A 135 -7.58 10.03 -3.90
C ALA A 135 -6.46 8.99 -4.02
N LEU A 136 -5.36 9.18 -3.30
CA LEU A 136 -4.24 8.26 -3.23
C LEU A 136 -4.14 7.67 -1.83
N PHE A 137 -4.13 6.34 -1.74
CA PHE A 137 -3.77 5.59 -0.55
C PHE A 137 -2.28 5.22 -0.60
N ARG A 138 -1.52 5.73 0.37
CA ARG A 138 -0.08 5.44 0.54
C ARG A 138 0.30 5.58 2.01
N ASN A 139 1.11 4.65 2.50
CA ASN A 139 1.58 4.63 3.89
C ASN A 139 0.42 4.73 4.90
N SER A 140 -0.67 4.00 4.62
CA SER A 140 -1.93 4.02 5.37
C SER A 140 -2.54 5.42 5.58
N HIS A 141 -2.32 6.32 4.62
CA HIS A 141 -2.85 7.67 4.62
C HIS A 141 -3.51 7.96 3.27
N LEU A 142 -4.57 8.77 3.28
CA LEU A 142 -5.23 9.26 2.08
C LEU A 142 -4.74 10.68 1.76
N SER A 143 -4.21 10.88 0.56
CA SER A 143 -3.83 12.19 0.04
C SER A 143 -4.56 12.50 -1.26
N VAL A 144 -4.63 13.78 -1.62
CA VAL A 144 -5.08 14.18 -2.96
C VAL A 144 -3.91 14.06 -3.91
N LEU A 145 -4.09 13.33 -5.00
CA LEU A 145 -3.13 13.17 -6.08
C LEU A 145 -3.62 13.91 -7.32
N TYR A 146 -2.72 14.62 -7.99
CA TYR A 146 -3.04 15.45 -9.13
C TYR A 146 -1.94 15.36 -10.18
N LYS A 147 -2.32 15.13 -11.44
CA LYS A 147 -1.37 15.16 -12.56
C LYS A 147 -1.49 16.52 -13.25
N TYR A 148 -0.45 17.34 -13.11
CA TYR A 148 -0.37 18.61 -13.83
C TYR A 148 0.25 18.38 -15.20
N SER A 149 -0.39 18.92 -16.23
CA SER A 149 0.12 18.92 -17.60
C SER A 149 -0.20 20.28 -18.24
N PRO A 150 0.82 21.13 -18.47
CA PRO A 150 0.60 22.49 -18.97
C PRO A 150 0.01 22.53 -20.40
N SER A 151 0.20 21.48 -21.20
CA SER A 151 -0.36 21.35 -22.54
C SER A 151 -1.85 20.96 -22.56
N ALA A 152 -2.36 20.34 -21.50
CA ALA A 152 -3.76 19.95 -21.42
C ALA A 152 -4.71 21.13 -21.09
N SER A 153 -4.20 22.21 -20.48
CA SER A 153 -4.98 23.42 -20.17
C SER A 153 -5.26 24.32 -21.38
N SER A 154 -4.54 24.17 -22.49
CA SER A 154 -4.70 25.02 -23.69
C SER A 154 -5.65 24.43 -24.76
N SER A 155 -6.06 23.17 -24.63
CA SER A 155 -6.80 22.45 -25.69
C SER A 155 -8.33 22.56 -25.63
N SER A 156 -8.91 23.42 -24.76
CA SER A 156 -10.37 23.52 -24.57
C SER A 156 -11.09 24.61 -25.40
N TYR A 157 -10.48 25.17 -26.44
CA TYR A 157 -11.16 26.14 -27.32
C TYR A 157 -11.53 25.51 -28.68
N PRO A 158 -12.84 25.40 -29.03
CA PRO A 158 -13.23 25.12 -30.41
C PRO A 158 -12.95 26.38 -31.25
N SER A 159 -11.80 26.38 -31.94
CA SER A 159 -11.47 27.43 -32.90
C SER A 159 -12.43 27.37 -34.08
N ALA A 160 -13.33 28.35 -34.17
CA ALA A 160 -14.22 28.55 -35.30
C ALA A 160 -13.38 28.67 -36.58
N ALA A 161 -13.58 27.74 -37.51
CA ALA A 161 -13.00 27.75 -38.83
C ALA A 161 -13.47 29.00 -39.59
N SER A 162 -12.54 29.89 -39.92
CA SER A 162 -12.73 30.91 -40.95
C SER A 162 -11.87 30.56 -42.15
N SER A 163 -12.53 30.04 -43.18
CA SER A 163 -11.98 29.79 -44.51
C SER A 163 -11.52 31.11 -45.14
N SER A 164 -10.28 31.16 -45.60
CA SER A 164 -9.84 32.16 -46.57
C SER A 164 -8.68 31.64 -47.41
N SER A 165 -8.95 31.49 -48.70
CA SER A 165 -8.06 31.00 -49.76
C SER A 165 -7.06 32.08 -50.19
N GLN A 166 -5.77 31.78 -50.25
CA GLN A 166 -4.87 32.42 -51.24
C GLN A 166 -3.49 31.74 -51.39
N LEU A 167 -3.33 31.09 -52.56
CA LEU A 167 -2.18 30.99 -53.48
C LEU A 167 -0.72 31.00 -52.93
N GLN A 168 0.00 29.92 -53.23
CA GLN A 168 1.47 29.81 -53.24
C GLN A 168 2.13 30.63 -54.37
N PRO A 169 3.43 30.95 -54.26
CA PRO A 169 4.38 30.23 -55.10
C PRO A 169 5.72 29.82 -54.44
N SER A 170 6.38 28.89 -55.14
CA SER A 170 7.64 28.18 -54.91
C SER A 170 8.89 29.00 -54.57
N ALA A 171 9.77 28.47 -53.71
CA ALA A 171 11.07 27.88 -54.08
C ALA A 171 12.07 27.73 -52.91
N SER A 172 12.93 26.73 -53.05
CA SER A 172 14.30 26.56 -52.54
C SER A 172 14.52 25.80 -51.21
N SER A 173 15.35 24.76 -51.38
CA SER A 173 15.91 23.86 -50.39
C SER A 173 16.69 24.57 -49.29
N SER A 174 16.42 24.22 -48.04
CA SER A 174 17.46 24.15 -47.00
C SER A 174 17.14 23.03 -46.02
N ARG A 175 18.20 22.35 -45.58
CA ARG A 175 18.21 21.18 -44.68
C ARG A 175 17.50 21.53 -43.37
N GLY A 176 16.42 20.81 -43.06
CA GLY A 176 15.82 20.76 -41.73
C GLY A 176 15.70 19.30 -41.31
N ALA A 177 16.28 18.95 -40.17
CA ALA A 177 16.10 17.67 -39.51
C ALA A 177 14.59 17.37 -39.31
N PRO A 178 14.18 16.09 -39.21
CA PRO A 178 12.78 15.78 -38.90
C PRO A 178 12.41 16.44 -37.56
N PRO A 179 11.19 17.00 -37.41
CA PRO A 179 10.71 17.40 -36.11
C PRO A 179 10.64 16.14 -35.26
N THR A 180 11.48 16.09 -34.23
CA THR A 180 11.30 15.15 -33.13
C THR A 180 10.07 15.60 -32.36
N ASP A 181 8.89 15.12 -32.75
CA ASP A 181 7.63 15.19 -31.99
C ASP A 181 7.75 14.34 -30.70
N ASN A 182 8.72 14.67 -29.84
CA ASN A 182 8.98 13.98 -28.58
C ASN A 182 9.63 14.94 -27.56
N MET A 183 9.09 16.15 -27.41
CA MET A 183 9.46 17.07 -26.32
C MET A 183 8.29 17.49 -25.41
N ASP A 184 7.08 16.99 -25.63
CA ASP A 184 5.90 17.42 -24.87
C ASP A 184 5.57 16.54 -23.64
N MET A 185 6.39 15.53 -23.36
CA MET A 185 6.21 14.64 -22.19
C MET A 185 7.10 15.01 -20.99
N GLU A 186 8.01 15.98 -21.13
CA GLU A 186 8.99 16.29 -20.07
C GLU A 186 8.42 17.07 -18.87
N ASP A 187 7.26 17.72 -19.01
CA ASP A 187 6.67 18.55 -17.93
C ASP A 187 5.47 17.93 -17.20
N ALA A 188 4.98 16.76 -17.65
CA ALA A 188 3.88 16.11 -16.97
C ALA A 188 4.37 15.46 -15.68
N ALA A 189 3.95 15.99 -14.54
CA ALA A 189 4.32 15.48 -13.23
C ALA A 189 3.09 15.24 -12.35
N ILE A 190 3.25 14.34 -11.38
CA ILE A 190 2.23 14.03 -10.40
C ILE A 190 2.59 14.66 -9.06
N TYR A 191 1.57 15.17 -8.39
CA TYR A 191 1.68 15.99 -7.20
C TYR A 191 0.71 15.51 -6.14
N SER A 192 1.16 15.49 -4.90
CA SER A 192 0.32 15.26 -3.73
C SER A 192 0.03 16.58 -3.02
N LEU A 193 -1.22 16.81 -2.62
CA LEU A 193 -1.58 18.02 -1.87
C LEU A 193 -0.94 18.00 -0.49
N VAL A 194 -0.27 19.10 -0.13
CA VAL A 194 0.32 19.28 1.19
C VAL A 194 -0.77 19.68 2.18
N THR A 195 -0.93 18.89 3.23
CA THR A 195 -1.95 19.10 4.27
C THR A 195 -1.35 19.21 5.68
N ASP A 196 -0.03 19.10 5.80
CA ASP A 196 0.64 19.17 7.09
C ASP A 196 0.59 20.58 7.69
N GLN A 197 0.16 20.67 8.96
CA GLN A 197 0.04 21.92 9.72
C GLN A 197 1.32 22.77 9.76
N VAL A 198 2.51 22.17 9.57
CA VAL A 198 3.79 22.89 9.55
C VAL A 198 3.85 23.93 8.42
N PHE A 199 3.16 23.68 7.31
CA PHE A 199 3.10 24.60 6.18
C PHE A 199 1.95 25.59 6.24
N LEU A 200 1.22 25.67 7.37
CA LEU A 200 0.04 26.53 7.50
C LEU A 200 0.31 27.99 7.12
N ASN A 201 1.52 28.48 7.40
CA ASN A 201 1.93 29.86 7.13
C ASN A 201 2.84 30.00 5.90
N GLU A 202 3.00 28.95 5.11
CA GLU A 202 3.87 28.91 3.92
C GLU A 202 3.00 28.83 2.64
N PRO A 203 2.49 29.97 2.13
CA PRO A 203 1.58 29.97 0.98
C PRO A 203 2.23 29.49 -0.32
N SER A 204 3.56 29.44 -0.38
CA SER A 204 4.32 28.89 -1.50
C SER A 204 4.36 27.35 -1.50
N VAL A 205 3.84 26.68 -0.47
CA VAL A 205 3.85 25.22 -0.35
C VAL A 205 2.43 24.69 -0.38
N VAL A 206 1.97 24.32 -1.58
CA VAL A 206 0.63 23.74 -1.81
C VAL A 206 0.73 22.30 -2.26
N TRP A 207 1.66 22.01 -3.16
CA TRP A 207 1.81 20.69 -3.77
C TRP A 207 3.21 20.14 -3.56
N GLU A 208 3.29 18.83 -3.36
CA GLU A 208 4.52 18.06 -3.24
C GLU A 208 4.66 17.17 -4.48
N ARG A 209 5.72 17.39 -5.28
CA ARG A 209 6.00 16.55 -6.45
C ARG A 209 6.38 15.14 -5.99
N THR A 210 5.77 14.13 -6.59
CA THR A 210 6.08 12.72 -6.28
C THR A 210 7.09 12.18 -7.29
N GLU A 211 8.38 12.28 -6.96
CA GLU A 211 9.49 11.85 -7.82
C GLU A 211 10.09 10.51 -7.39
N ASP A 212 10.00 10.17 -6.11
CA ASP A 212 10.58 8.97 -5.53
C ASP A 212 9.56 8.16 -4.68
N ILE A 213 9.94 6.94 -4.34
CA ILE A 213 9.12 6.02 -3.55
C ILE A 213 9.26 6.25 -2.03
N ASP A 214 10.35 6.89 -1.60
CA ASP A 214 10.70 7.03 -0.18
C ASP A 214 10.36 8.40 0.41
N GLY A 215 10.00 9.39 -0.42
CA GLY A 215 9.91 10.80 -0.02
C GLY A 215 11.26 11.31 0.50
N GLY A 216 12.34 10.80 -0.10
CA GLY A 216 13.69 11.23 0.20
C GLY A 216 13.88 12.65 -0.33
N TRP A 217 13.43 12.94 -1.54
CA TRP A 217 13.62 14.24 -2.17
C TRP A 217 12.23 14.79 -2.51
N SER A 218 11.77 15.77 -1.75
CA SER A 218 10.45 16.40 -1.96
C SER A 218 10.65 17.78 -2.59
N THR A 219 10.24 17.94 -3.84
CA THR A 219 10.12 19.25 -4.48
C THR A 219 8.74 19.82 -4.17
N PHE A 220 8.69 20.97 -3.51
CA PHE A 220 7.44 21.66 -3.21
C PHE A 220 7.18 22.79 -4.21
N VAL A 221 5.91 23.00 -4.52
CA VAL A 221 5.43 24.04 -5.45
C VAL A 221 4.17 24.71 -4.90
N ASP A 222 3.91 25.93 -5.35
CA ASP A 222 2.72 26.71 -5.00
C ASP A 222 1.48 26.27 -5.81
N SER A 223 0.38 27.01 -5.70
CA SER A 223 -0.88 26.72 -6.41
C SER A 223 -0.77 26.75 -7.93
N ASP A 224 0.22 27.48 -8.47
CA ASP A 224 0.46 27.65 -9.90
C ASP A 224 1.56 26.70 -10.40
N PHE A 225 1.95 25.72 -9.58
CA PHE A 225 3.00 24.74 -9.85
C PHE A 225 4.39 25.36 -10.03
N VAL A 226 4.63 26.53 -9.42
CA VAL A 226 5.94 27.19 -9.40
C VAL A 226 6.72 26.72 -8.16
N LYS A 227 8.00 26.37 -8.36
CA LYS A 227 8.86 25.85 -7.30
C LYS A 227 9.02 26.86 -6.15
N SER A 228 8.78 26.39 -4.92
CA SER A 228 8.99 27.18 -3.70
C SER A 228 10.49 27.32 -3.38
N SER A 229 10.88 28.44 -2.75
CA SER A 229 12.28 28.72 -2.36
C SER A 229 12.75 27.94 -1.11
N GLN A 230 14.01 28.14 -0.70
CA GLN A 230 14.83 27.32 0.23
C GLN A 230 14.17 26.84 1.54
N THR A 231 13.14 27.53 2.05
CA THR A 231 12.40 27.14 3.27
C THR A 231 11.78 25.74 3.18
N ALA A 232 11.49 25.27 1.97
CA ALA A 232 10.89 23.96 1.73
C ALA A 232 11.86 22.78 1.99
N GLU A 233 13.17 22.98 1.83
CA GLU A 233 14.17 21.92 2.08
C GLU A 233 14.30 21.63 3.58
N GLU A 234 14.32 22.65 4.43
CA GLU A 234 14.36 22.48 5.89
C GLU A 234 13.09 21.80 6.42
N ALA A 235 11.93 22.15 5.84
CA ALA A 235 10.66 21.54 6.20
C ALA A 235 10.55 20.07 5.75
N SER A 236 11.16 19.71 4.60
CA SER A 236 11.29 18.31 4.17
C SER A 236 12.01 17.46 5.22
N VAL A 237 13.11 17.97 5.80
CA VAL A 237 13.87 17.29 6.86
C VAL A 237 13.01 17.07 8.11
N LEU A 238 12.31 18.11 8.59
CA LEU A 238 11.42 17.99 9.75
C LEU A 238 10.29 16.99 9.52
N ARG A 239 9.74 16.92 8.31
CA ARG A 239 8.72 15.93 7.95
C ARG A 239 9.27 14.51 7.94
N LYS A 240 10.47 14.27 7.42
CA LYS A 240 11.14 12.96 7.51
C LYS A 240 11.29 12.50 8.95
N LEU A 241 11.78 13.37 9.84
CA LEU A 241 11.91 13.06 11.26
C LEU A 241 10.56 12.69 11.90
N ARG A 242 9.46 13.36 11.49
CA ARG A 242 8.11 13.01 11.96
C ARG A 242 7.61 11.69 11.37
N ARG A 243 7.79 11.43 10.07
CA ARG A 243 7.42 10.16 9.43
C ARG A 243 8.11 8.99 10.12
N MET A 244 9.40 9.12 10.40
CA MET A 244 10.18 8.13 11.14
C MET A 244 9.57 7.87 12.53
N LYS A 245 9.26 8.94 13.28
CA LYS A 245 8.60 8.82 14.58
C LYS A 245 7.22 8.18 14.52
N ILE A 246 6.39 8.52 13.53
CA ILE A 246 5.07 7.92 13.36
C ILE A 246 5.19 6.43 13.03
N TRP A 247 6.15 6.06 12.18
CA TRP A 247 6.44 4.67 11.86
C TRP A 247 6.90 3.88 13.10
N ASP A 248 7.83 4.44 13.88
CA ASP A 248 8.27 3.83 15.16
C ASP A 248 7.09 3.65 16.12
N CYS A 249 6.21 4.65 16.24
CA CYS A 249 5.02 4.56 17.10
C CYS A 249 4.04 3.48 16.63
N ARG A 250 3.75 3.41 15.32
CA ARG A 250 2.82 2.42 14.75
C ARG A 250 3.37 1.01 14.82
N SER A 251 4.64 0.83 14.48
CA SER A 251 5.34 -0.45 14.60
C SER A 251 5.27 -0.97 16.04
N ASN A 252 5.53 -0.09 17.03
CA ASN A 252 5.39 -0.44 18.44
C ASN A 252 3.96 -0.79 18.85
N GLU A 253 2.95 -0.09 18.32
CA GLU A 253 1.54 -0.35 18.64
C GLU A 253 1.04 -1.67 18.01
N GLU A 254 1.42 -1.94 16.76
CA GLU A 254 1.16 -3.21 16.07
C GLU A 254 1.83 -4.38 16.81
N GLU A 255 3.08 -4.22 17.22
CA GLU A 255 3.79 -5.24 18.01
C GLU A 255 3.11 -5.46 19.38
N HIS A 256 2.70 -4.39 20.06
CA HIS A 256 1.99 -4.48 21.33
C HIS A 256 0.62 -5.17 21.17
N ASN A 257 -0.11 -4.87 20.10
CA ASN A 257 -1.38 -5.53 19.79
C ASN A 257 -1.19 -7.02 19.45
N ALA A 258 -0.17 -7.35 18.66
CA ALA A 258 0.20 -8.73 18.35
C ALA A 258 0.57 -9.51 19.63
N ARG A 259 1.35 -8.91 20.53
CA ARG A 259 1.70 -9.51 21.84
C ARG A 259 0.45 -9.79 22.68
N ARG A 260 -0.48 -8.85 22.78
CA ARG A 260 -1.74 -9.05 23.53
C ARG A 260 -2.59 -10.16 22.93
N GLN A 261 -2.73 -10.21 21.60
CA GLN A 261 -3.49 -11.26 20.92
C GLN A 261 -2.84 -12.63 21.10
N HIS A 262 -1.50 -12.71 21.02
CA HIS A 262 -0.76 -13.94 21.24
C HIS A 262 -0.91 -14.45 22.68
N GLU A 263 -0.82 -13.57 23.67
CA GLU A 263 -1.02 -13.92 25.07
C GLU A 263 -2.46 -14.41 25.35
N ALA A 264 -3.47 -13.75 24.76
CA ALA A 264 -4.85 -14.20 24.85
C ALA A 264 -5.06 -15.59 24.22
N TYR A 265 -4.43 -15.86 23.07
CA TYR A 265 -4.48 -17.16 22.42
C TYR A 265 -3.87 -18.28 23.28
N LEU A 266 -2.71 -18.02 23.90
CA LEU A 266 -2.06 -18.97 24.82
C LEU A 266 -2.92 -19.24 26.06
N GLN A 267 -3.57 -18.23 26.64
CA GLN A 267 -4.49 -18.44 27.76
C GLN A 267 -5.68 -19.32 27.38
N GLU A 268 -6.26 -19.13 26.18
CA GLU A 268 -7.36 -19.96 25.71
C GLU A 268 -6.93 -21.41 25.46
N GLN A 269 -5.74 -21.62 24.89
CA GLN A 269 -5.12 -22.95 24.75
C GLN A 269 -4.96 -23.65 26.11
N GLN A 270 -4.43 -22.95 27.13
CA GLN A 270 -4.30 -23.50 28.49
C GLN A 270 -5.66 -23.83 29.13
N ARG A 271 -6.69 -22.99 28.92
CA ARG A 271 -8.05 -23.28 29.38
C ARG A 271 -8.62 -24.54 28.73
N ARG A 272 -8.39 -24.72 27.42
CA ARG A 272 -8.84 -25.91 26.68
C ARG A 272 -8.14 -27.18 27.17
N SER A 273 -6.84 -27.13 27.40
CA SER A 273 -6.06 -28.24 27.97
C SER A 273 -6.54 -28.60 29.38
N ARG A 274 -6.72 -27.63 30.28
CA ARG A 274 -7.26 -27.88 31.63
C ARG A 274 -8.66 -28.49 31.62
N ARG A 275 -9.51 -28.07 30.66
CA ARG A 275 -10.85 -28.65 30.49
C ARG A 275 -10.79 -30.11 30.02
N GLN A 276 -9.87 -30.46 29.13
CA GLN A 276 -9.65 -31.84 28.70
C GLN A 276 -9.09 -32.72 29.83
N ASP A 277 -8.12 -32.23 30.62
CA ASP A 277 -7.57 -32.98 31.76
C ASP A 277 -8.62 -33.21 32.87
N SER A 278 -9.56 -32.29 33.04
CA SER A 278 -10.67 -32.43 34.00
C SER A 278 -11.73 -33.47 33.61
N CYS A 279 -11.66 -34.03 32.38
CA CYS A 279 -12.64 -34.97 31.84
C CYS A 279 -12.13 -36.42 31.74
N LEU A 280 -10.97 -36.75 32.30
CA LEU A 280 -10.47 -38.12 32.34
C LEU A 280 -11.20 -38.94 33.45
N PRO A 281 -11.81 -40.09 33.13
CA PRO A 281 -12.59 -40.86 34.09
C PRO A 281 -11.68 -41.53 35.13
N THR A 282 -11.95 -41.27 36.41
CA THR A 282 -11.36 -42.00 37.53
C THR A 282 -11.83 -43.45 37.49
N THR A 283 -10.92 -44.40 37.28
CA THR A 283 -11.23 -45.83 37.31
C THR A 283 -11.53 -46.27 38.75
N ASP A 284 -12.82 -46.39 39.08
CA ASP A 284 -13.28 -46.88 40.38
C ASP A 284 -12.98 -48.38 40.54
N LYS A 285 -12.10 -48.70 41.51
CA LYS A 285 -11.81 -50.08 41.92
C LYS A 285 -13.00 -50.64 42.70
N LYS A 286 -13.84 -51.44 42.03
CA LYS A 286 -14.97 -52.17 42.62
C LYS A 286 -14.49 -53.18 43.68
N LYS A 287 -14.68 -52.86 44.96
CA LYS A 287 -14.45 -53.78 46.10
C LYS A 287 -15.61 -54.79 46.15
N LYS A 288 -15.26 -56.08 46.09
CA LYS A 288 -16.18 -57.22 46.25
C LYS A 288 -16.42 -57.43 47.75
N GLY A 289 -17.66 -57.36 48.20
CA GLY A 289 -18.06 -57.69 49.57
C GLY A 289 -19.35 -58.50 49.52
N ASP A 290 -19.24 -59.80 49.81
CA ASP A 290 -20.34 -60.74 49.96
C ASP A 290 -21.22 -60.35 51.15
N CYS A 291 -22.54 -60.49 50.99
CA CYS A 291 -23.49 -60.61 52.09
C CYS A 291 -24.15 -61.99 51.98
N LEU A 292 -23.75 -62.90 52.87
CA LEU A 292 -24.42 -64.18 53.11
C LEU A 292 -25.52 -63.95 54.15
N ILE A 293 -26.72 -64.46 53.87
CA ILE A 293 -27.79 -64.62 54.85
C ILE A 293 -27.43 -65.80 55.75
N MET A 294 -27.22 -65.54 57.05
CA MET A 294 -27.87 -66.16 58.22
C MET A 294 -27.27 -65.60 59.50
#